data_AF-A0A1I3Z3S1-F1
#
_entry.id   AF-A0A1I3Z3S1-F1
#
_cell.length_a   1.000
_cell.length_b   1.000
_cell.length_c   1.000
_cell.angle_alpha   90.00
_cell.angle_beta   90.00
_cell.angle_gamma   90.00
#
_symmetry.space_group_name_H-M   'P 1'
#
loop_
_entity.id
_entity.type
_entity.pdbx_description
1 polymer ?
#
loop_
_entity_poly.entity_id
_entity_poly.type
_entity_poly.pdbx_seq_one_letter_code
_entity_poly.pdbx_strand_id
1 'polypeptide(L)'
;MARRNRELVHRGREGWLFLIGGTNGVLDQYRRTLTSWWHLRRWARLIEARTARAGRLGIRTLHAIVPEKLSVYDDRTLDLAYDPRLSPARRLARRLDRMGGFVDLVAPLRAARDGAAPLYRRTDSHWTYDGCLIGYRALMRACGAVPPPDIAERPRFETEGLWDLGDKLPDRPRETVTNWAVLREASRAYASPLVEAYEAAGRAGELHVGAHVIYRNPSPQADPRTVVLFGDSYAHYAPILLTSLLAESFRELHVVWSSSLDWAYIERVRPDILMVEMAERFLARLPDDRFDVTAYERPDMDKPARRAEAAPVV
;
A
#
# COMPACT_ATOMS: atom_id res chain seq x y z
N MET A 1 -18.15 9.58 -31.26
CA MET A 1 -18.45 9.84 -29.84
C MET A 1 -17.13 9.94 -29.09
N ALA A 2 -16.62 11.15 -28.90
CA ALA A 2 -15.28 11.38 -28.36
C ALA A 2 -15.19 10.88 -26.91
N ARG A 3 -14.17 10.05 -26.62
CA ARG A 3 -13.82 9.57 -25.27
C ARG A 3 -13.79 10.77 -24.33
N ARG A 4 -14.75 10.84 -23.39
CA ARG A 4 -14.66 11.72 -22.22
C ARG A 4 -13.25 11.60 -21.65
N ASN A 5 -12.49 12.70 -21.61
CA ASN A 5 -11.40 12.83 -20.66
C ASN A 5 -12.01 12.54 -19.29
N ARG A 6 -11.83 11.31 -18.79
CA ARG A 6 -12.24 10.95 -17.43
C ARG A 6 -11.31 11.76 -16.54
N GLU A 7 -11.85 12.81 -15.96
CA GLU A 7 -11.19 13.62 -14.94
C GLU A 7 -10.49 12.68 -13.96
N LEU A 8 -9.16 12.80 -13.87
CA LEU A 8 -8.32 11.86 -13.13
C LEU A 8 -8.30 12.23 -11.64
N VAL A 9 -8.33 13.54 -11.37
CA VAL A 9 -8.17 14.15 -10.06
C VAL A 9 -9.35 15.07 -9.81
N HIS A 10 -10.00 14.93 -8.66
CA HIS A 10 -11.07 15.79 -8.19
C HIS A 10 -10.54 16.79 -7.15
N ARG A 11 -10.97 18.05 -7.23
CA ARG A 11 -10.67 19.08 -6.24
C ARG A 11 -11.76 19.16 -5.19
N GLY A 12 -11.42 18.84 -3.95
CA GLY A 12 -12.27 19.02 -2.78
C GLY A 12 -12.05 20.38 -2.09
N ARG A 13 -12.49 20.45 -0.83
CA ARG A 13 -12.33 21.64 0.02
C ARG A 13 -10.87 22.03 0.18
N GLU A 14 -10.57 23.32 0.32
CA GLU A 14 -9.29 23.82 0.88
C GLU A 14 -8.01 23.25 0.21
N GLY A 15 -8.10 22.92 -1.08
CA GLY A 15 -6.98 22.40 -1.87
C GLY A 15 -6.78 20.87 -1.81
N TRP A 16 -7.67 20.12 -1.15
CA TRP A 16 -7.63 18.66 -1.14
C TRP A 16 -7.84 18.07 -2.54
N LEU A 17 -6.93 17.21 -2.99
CA LEU A 17 -7.02 16.53 -4.28
C LEU A 17 -7.34 15.06 -4.11
N PHE A 18 -8.25 14.49 -4.91
CA PHE A 18 -8.65 13.08 -4.80
C PHE A 18 -8.45 12.36 -6.12
N LEU A 19 -7.85 11.16 -6.10
CA LEU A 19 -7.82 10.30 -7.27
C LEU A 19 -9.22 9.73 -7.52
N ILE A 20 -9.82 10.04 -8.68
CA ILE A 20 -11.17 9.56 -9.04
C ILE A 20 -11.16 8.68 -10.31
N GLY A 21 -10.12 8.79 -11.14
CA GLY A 21 -10.04 8.11 -12.44
C GLY A 21 -8.89 7.10 -12.55
N GLY A 22 -8.24 7.09 -13.72
CA GLY A 22 -7.06 6.27 -14.00
C GLY A 22 -7.37 4.84 -14.45
N THR A 23 -6.33 4.04 -14.62
CA THR A 23 -6.41 2.64 -15.09
C THR A 23 -7.14 1.70 -14.12
N ASN A 24 -7.30 2.13 -12.86
CA ASN A 24 -8.04 1.42 -11.83
C ASN A 24 -9.50 1.90 -11.69
N GLY A 25 -9.90 2.96 -12.40
CA GLY A 25 -11.27 3.48 -12.38
C GLY A 25 -11.80 3.73 -10.96
N VAL A 26 -11.07 4.48 -10.13
CA VAL A 26 -11.29 4.54 -8.67
C VAL A 26 -12.75 4.83 -8.31
N LEU A 27 -13.36 5.87 -8.86
CA LEU A 27 -14.74 6.25 -8.56
C LEU A 27 -15.77 5.21 -9.02
N ASP A 28 -15.48 4.46 -10.10
CA ASP A 28 -16.35 3.40 -10.60
C ASP A 28 -16.48 2.25 -9.59
N GLN A 29 -15.51 2.08 -8.68
CA GLN A 29 -15.51 1.03 -7.65
C GLN A 29 -16.50 1.31 -6.50
N TYR A 30 -16.92 2.56 -6.31
CA TYR A 30 -17.89 2.98 -5.29
C TYR A 30 -19.35 2.77 -5.73
N ARG A 31 -19.59 1.91 -6.71
CA ARG A 31 -20.92 1.57 -7.21
C ARG A 31 -21.38 0.21 -6.72
N ARG A 32 -22.69 0.08 -6.50
CA ARG A 32 -23.32 -1.19 -6.18
C ARG A 32 -23.81 -1.86 -7.45
N THR A 33 -22.96 -2.68 -8.06
CA THR A 33 -23.28 -3.50 -9.24
C THR A 33 -23.07 -4.99 -8.95
N LEU A 34 -23.74 -5.87 -9.71
CA LEU A 34 -23.50 -7.32 -9.63
C LEU A 34 -22.03 -7.66 -9.89
N THR A 35 -21.41 -7.00 -10.88
CA THR A 35 -19.98 -7.14 -11.20
C THR A 35 -19.11 -6.80 -10.00
N SER A 36 -19.34 -5.66 -9.32
CA SER A 36 -18.59 -5.28 -8.11
C SER A 36 -18.75 -6.31 -6.98
N TRP A 37 -19.95 -6.89 -6.83
CA TRP A 37 -20.22 -7.88 -5.79
C TRP A 37 -19.48 -9.19 -6.02
N TRP A 38 -19.51 -9.70 -7.27
CA TRP A 38 -18.75 -10.88 -7.67
C TRP A 38 -17.25 -10.63 -7.55
N HIS A 39 -16.78 -9.44 -7.94
CA HIS A 39 -15.37 -9.07 -7.86
C HIS A 39 -14.85 -9.12 -6.42
N LEU A 40 -15.55 -8.47 -5.47
CA LEU A 40 -15.20 -8.56 -4.04
C LEU A 40 -15.33 -9.98 -3.49
N ARG A 41 -16.13 -10.86 -4.12
CA ARG A 41 -16.27 -12.27 -3.69
C ARG A 41 -15.08 -13.08 -4.15
N ARG A 42 -14.56 -12.80 -5.34
CA ARG A 42 -13.31 -13.38 -5.82
C ARG A 42 -12.12 -12.92 -4.97
N TRP A 43 -12.08 -11.64 -4.60
CA TRP A 43 -11.06 -11.12 -3.67
C TRP A 43 -11.06 -11.81 -2.31
N ALA A 44 -12.22 -11.96 -1.68
CA ALA A 44 -12.33 -12.68 -0.42
C ALA A 44 -11.80 -14.11 -0.54
N ARG A 45 -12.20 -14.84 -1.59
CA ARG A 45 -11.69 -16.20 -1.85
C ARG A 45 -10.19 -16.25 -2.10
N LEU A 46 -9.62 -15.25 -2.79
CA LEU A 46 -8.18 -15.18 -3.02
C LEU A 46 -7.44 -15.00 -1.69
N ILE A 47 -7.91 -14.09 -0.84
CA ILE A 47 -7.35 -13.84 0.49
C ILE A 47 -7.44 -15.09 1.38
N GLU A 48 -8.59 -15.76 1.41
CA GLU A 48 -8.78 -17.05 2.09
C GLU A 48 -7.83 -18.13 1.56
N ALA A 49 -7.69 -18.25 0.23
CA ALA A 49 -6.80 -19.23 -0.39
C ALA A 49 -5.31 -18.96 -0.09
N ARG A 50 -4.89 -17.69 -0.12
CA ARG A 50 -3.53 -17.28 0.26
C ARG A 50 -3.25 -17.63 1.72
N THR A 51 -4.16 -17.29 2.63
CA THR A 51 -4.04 -17.60 4.05
C THR A 51 -4.00 -19.11 4.31
N ALA A 52 -4.87 -19.89 3.65
CA ALA A 52 -4.86 -21.35 3.77
C ALA A 52 -3.56 -21.98 3.24
N ARG A 53 -3.00 -21.46 2.14
CA ARG A 53 -1.72 -21.94 1.59
C ARG A 53 -0.55 -21.64 2.52
N ALA A 54 -0.45 -20.41 3.00
CA ALA A 54 0.57 -20.02 3.96
C ALA A 54 0.45 -20.80 5.28
N GLY A 55 -0.77 -21.03 5.77
CA GLY A 55 -1.03 -21.84 6.95
C GLY A 55 -0.52 -23.28 6.83
N ARG A 56 -0.64 -23.91 5.65
CA ARG A 56 -0.05 -25.24 5.38
C ARG A 56 1.48 -25.25 5.44
N LEU A 57 2.12 -24.09 5.29
CA LEU A 57 3.57 -23.91 5.40
C LEU A 57 4.01 -23.53 6.82
N GLY A 58 3.07 -23.34 7.75
CA GLY A 58 3.33 -22.84 9.11
C GLY A 58 3.50 -21.32 9.19
N ILE A 59 3.14 -20.58 8.14
CA ILE A 59 3.36 -19.14 8.02
C ILE A 59 2.10 -18.39 8.47
N ARG A 60 2.24 -17.42 9.38
CA ARG A 60 1.13 -16.53 9.75
C ARG A 60 0.90 -15.51 8.64
N THR A 61 -0.35 -15.29 8.23
CA THR A 61 -0.66 -14.33 7.17
C THR A 61 -1.44 -13.13 7.70
N LEU A 62 -1.05 -11.93 7.25
CA LEU A 62 -1.81 -10.71 7.43
C LEU A 62 -2.13 -10.08 6.08
N HIS A 63 -3.38 -9.66 5.90
CA HIS A 63 -3.85 -8.92 4.73
C HIS A 63 -4.41 -7.58 5.18
N ALA A 64 -3.92 -6.49 4.60
CA ALA A 64 -4.41 -5.15 4.86
C ALA A 64 -4.69 -4.42 3.55
N ILE A 65 -5.84 -3.77 3.48
CA ILE A 65 -6.18 -2.88 2.39
C ILE A 65 -6.08 -1.45 2.91
N VAL A 66 -5.16 -0.67 2.37
CA VAL A 66 -5.05 0.75 2.71
C VAL A 66 -6.18 1.49 2.00
N PRO A 67 -7.11 2.14 2.72
CA PRO A 67 -8.23 2.82 2.10
C PRO A 67 -7.75 3.93 1.16
N GLU A 68 -8.54 4.19 0.12
CA GLU A 68 -8.37 5.41 -0.65
C GLU A 68 -8.74 6.63 0.19
N LYS A 69 -8.16 7.78 -0.16
CA LYS A 69 -8.49 9.05 0.49
C LYS A 69 -9.98 9.37 0.46
N LEU A 70 -10.68 8.95 -0.60
CA LEU A 70 -12.14 9.02 -0.76
C LEU A 70 -12.94 8.22 0.29
N SER A 71 -12.35 7.15 0.83
CA SER A 71 -12.94 6.29 1.86
C SER A 71 -12.72 6.82 3.28
N VAL A 72 -11.82 7.79 3.47
CA VAL A 72 -11.50 8.38 4.79
C VAL A 72 -12.03 9.80 4.89
N TYR A 73 -11.74 10.63 3.89
CA TYR A 73 -12.04 12.06 3.83
C TYR A 73 -13.20 12.39 2.88
N ASP A 74 -14.30 11.64 3.00
CA ASP A 74 -15.54 11.90 2.24
C ASP A 74 -16.14 13.27 2.55
N ASP A 75 -15.95 13.78 3.77
CA ASP A 75 -16.35 15.12 4.22
C ASP A 75 -15.59 16.27 3.54
N ARG A 76 -14.49 15.96 2.84
CA ARG A 76 -13.66 16.94 2.12
C ARG A 76 -13.89 16.91 0.61
N THR A 77 -14.70 15.98 0.12
CA THR A 77 -15.11 15.93 -1.29
C THR A 77 -16.27 16.91 -1.51
N LEU A 78 -16.05 17.98 -2.28
CA LEU A 78 -17.11 18.94 -2.64
C LEU A 78 -17.71 18.53 -3.97
N ASP A 79 -19.03 18.53 -4.09
CA ASP A 79 -19.73 18.33 -5.38
C ASP A 79 -19.33 17.04 -6.14
N LEU A 80 -18.79 16.03 -5.43
CA LEU A 80 -18.46 14.72 -6.00
C LEU A 80 -19.58 13.72 -5.74
N ALA A 81 -20.24 13.27 -6.80
CA ALA A 81 -21.32 12.29 -6.70
C ALA A 81 -20.79 10.85 -6.53
N TYR A 82 -20.74 10.36 -5.28
CA TYR A 82 -20.49 8.95 -4.95
C TYR A 82 -21.04 8.60 -3.56
N ASP A 83 -21.10 7.30 -3.22
CA ASP A 83 -21.48 6.85 -1.88
C ASP A 83 -20.24 6.28 -1.15
N PRO A 84 -19.67 6.98 -0.15
CA PRO A 84 -18.50 6.49 0.59
C PRO A 84 -18.78 5.20 1.36
N ARG A 85 -20.05 4.85 1.64
CA ARG A 85 -20.43 3.57 2.27
C ARG A 85 -20.23 2.37 1.33
N LEU A 86 -20.07 2.64 0.03
CA LEU A 86 -19.81 1.65 -1.01
C LEU A 86 -18.31 1.44 -1.30
N SER A 87 -17.42 2.06 -0.52
CA SER A 87 -15.97 1.77 -0.51
C SER A 87 -15.70 0.26 -0.65
N PRO A 88 -14.95 -0.19 -1.68
CA PRO A 88 -14.57 -1.58 -1.82
C PRO A 88 -13.75 -2.09 -0.62
N ALA A 89 -12.85 -1.29 -0.03
CA ALA A 89 -12.12 -1.69 1.18
C ALA A 89 -13.08 -1.95 2.36
N ARG A 90 -14.02 -1.03 2.62
CA ARG A 90 -15.03 -1.18 3.69
C ARG A 90 -15.95 -2.38 3.47
N ARG A 91 -16.33 -2.64 2.21
CA ARG A 91 -17.17 -3.79 1.85
C ARG A 91 -16.42 -5.11 1.99
N LEU A 92 -15.15 -5.14 1.62
CA LEU A 92 -14.29 -6.32 1.78
C LEU A 92 -14.03 -6.59 3.26
N ALA A 93 -13.72 -5.56 4.06
CA ALA A 93 -13.53 -5.67 5.50
C ALA A 93 -14.76 -6.26 6.21
N ARG A 94 -15.96 -5.78 5.90
CA ARG A 94 -17.21 -6.38 6.43
C ARG A 94 -17.41 -7.84 6.04
N ARG A 95 -16.91 -8.25 4.87
CA ARG A 95 -17.04 -9.65 4.41
C ARG A 95 -16.03 -10.57 5.10
N LEU A 96 -14.89 -10.04 5.49
CA LEU A 96 -13.77 -10.78 6.09
C LEU A 96 -13.65 -10.50 7.60
N ASP A 97 -14.68 -9.97 8.25
CA ASP A 97 -14.67 -9.53 9.65
C ASP A 97 -14.30 -10.64 10.65
N ARG A 98 -14.69 -11.89 10.33
CA ARG A 98 -14.39 -13.08 11.11
C ARG A 98 -13.13 -13.82 10.67
N MET A 99 -12.48 -13.36 9.60
CA MET A 99 -11.28 -14.00 9.11
C MET A 99 -10.06 -13.53 9.92
N GLY A 100 -9.45 -14.46 10.67
CA GLY A 100 -8.17 -14.22 11.31
C GLY A 100 -7.12 -13.80 10.27
N GLY A 101 -6.41 -12.71 10.56
CA GLY A 101 -5.36 -12.17 9.69
C GLY A 101 -5.81 -11.11 8.70
N PHE A 102 -7.11 -10.85 8.52
CA PHE A 102 -7.54 -9.65 7.80
C PHE A 102 -7.54 -8.43 8.74
N VAL A 103 -6.88 -7.34 8.35
CA VAL A 103 -6.73 -6.12 9.15
C VAL A 103 -7.51 -4.98 8.51
N ASP A 104 -8.61 -4.57 9.14
CA ASP A 104 -9.39 -3.40 8.70
C ASP A 104 -8.68 -2.09 9.03
N LEU A 105 -8.25 -1.36 8.00
CA LEU A 105 -7.65 -0.04 8.13
C LEU A 105 -8.67 1.10 7.92
N VAL A 106 -9.87 0.81 7.39
CA VAL A 106 -10.88 1.84 7.13
C VAL A 106 -11.42 2.40 8.44
N ALA A 107 -11.84 1.54 9.36
CA ALA A 107 -12.40 1.95 10.63
C ALA A 107 -11.45 2.84 11.46
N PRO A 108 -10.19 2.44 11.75
CA PRO A 108 -9.29 3.26 12.56
C PRO A 108 -8.91 4.58 11.89
N LEU A 109 -8.68 4.60 10.56
CA LEU A 109 -8.36 5.83 9.85
C LEU A 109 -9.54 6.80 9.82
N ARG A 110 -10.77 6.31 9.60
CA ARG A 110 -11.97 7.16 9.67
C ARG A 110 -12.20 7.72 11.07
N ALA A 111 -11.97 6.92 12.11
CA ALA A 111 -12.16 7.37 13.50
C ALA A 111 -11.16 8.47 13.89
N ALA A 112 -9.96 8.47 13.32
CA ALA A 112 -8.90 9.44 13.61
C ALA A 112 -8.83 10.61 12.63
N ARG A 113 -9.72 10.67 11.62
CA ARG A 113 -9.58 11.60 10.47
C ARG A 113 -9.59 13.08 10.85
N ASP A 114 -10.29 13.41 11.94
CA ASP A 114 -10.46 14.76 12.49
C ASP A 114 -9.46 15.07 13.61
N GLY A 115 -8.40 14.26 13.73
CA GLY A 115 -7.31 14.46 14.68
C GLY A 115 -6.42 15.66 14.36
N ALA A 116 -5.42 15.90 15.21
CA ALA A 116 -4.54 17.07 15.13
C ALA A 116 -3.69 17.14 13.85
N ALA A 117 -3.40 16.00 13.21
CA ALA A 117 -2.62 15.92 11.99
C ALA A 117 -3.44 15.26 10.87
N PRO A 118 -3.33 15.73 9.61
CA PRO A 118 -3.94 15.05 8.47
C PRO A 118 -3.36 13.64 8.28
N LEU A 119 -4.22 12.67 8.00
CA LEU A 119 -3.83 11.27 7.76
C LEU A 119 -3.40 10.99 6.32
N TYR A 120 -3.73 11.90 5.42
CA TYR A 120 -3.31 11.87 4.01
C TYR A 120 -2.74 13.22 3.62
N ARG A 121 -1.81 13.20 2.67
CA ARG A 121 -1.31 14.42 2.04
C ARG A 121 -2.41 15.07 1.23
N ARG A 122 -2.40 16.40 1.15
CA ARG A 122 -3.45 17.17 0.51
C ARG A 122 -3.39 17.04 -1.02
N THR A 123 -2.20 17.18 -1.61
CA THR A 123 -1.98 17.15 -3.07
C THR A 123 -1.35 15.83 -3.56
N ASP A 124 -1.27 14.81 -2.71
CA ASP A 124 -0.83 13.45 -3.03
C ASP A 124 -1.95 12.43 -2.78
N SER A 125 -1.86 11.24 -3.38
CA SER A 125 -2.79 10.14 -3.12
C SER A 125 -2.48 9.37 -1.83
N HIS A 126 -1.25 9.44 -1.33
CA HIS A 126 -0.77 8.65 -0.20
C HIS A 126 -1.11 9.25 1.17
N TRP A 127 -1.06 8.38 2.19
CA TRP A 127 -1.14 8.76 3.58
C TRP A 127 0.06 9.65 4.00
N THR A 128 -0.09 10.38 5.10
CA THR A 128 1.04 10.96 5.84
C THR A 128 1.70 9.90 6.73
N TYR A 129 2.81 10.24 7.39
CA TYR A 129 3.35 9.38 8.44
C TYR A 129 2.37 9.17 9.60
N ASP A 130 1.54 10.17 9.95
CA ASP A 130 0.52 10.02 10.99
C ASP A 130 -0.57 9.01 10.58
N GLY A 131 -1.04 9.05 9.33
CA GLY A 131 -1.95 8.03 8.79
C GLY A 131 -1.30 6.64 8.71
N CYS A 132 -0.06 6.59 8.23
CA CYS A 132 0.73 5.37 8.18
C CYS A 132 0.93 4.75 9.56
N LEU A 133 1.22 5.56 10.59
CA LEU A 133 1.42 5.10 11.96
C LEU A 133 0.16 4.43 12.54
N ILE A 134 -1.04 4.92 12.20
CA ILE A 134 -2.30 4.26 12.58
C ILE A 134 -2.41 2.88 11.94
N GLY A 135 -2.14 2.78 10.63
CA GLY A 135 -2.16 1.50 9.92
C GLY A 135 -1.11 0.51 10.44
N TYR A 136 0.11 0.99 10.65
CA TYR A 136 1.20 0.26 11.27
C TYR A 136 0.82 -0.27 12.66
N ARG A 137 0.23 0.55 13.54
CA ARG A 137 -0.20 0.10 14.88
C ARG A 137 -1.27 -0.99 14.81
N ALA A 138 -2.18 -0.92 13.84
CA ALA A 138 -3.16 -1.97 13.61
C ALA A 138 -2.49 -3.28 13.16
N LEU A 139 -1.52 -3.20 12.24
CA LEU A 139 -0.71 -4.34 11.80
C LEU A 139 0.10 -4.96 12.94
N MET A 140 0.80 -4.16 13.74
CA MET A 140 1.59 -4.64 14.88
C MET A 140 0.72 -5.37 15.91
N ARG A 141 -0.47 -4.82 16.21
CA ARG A 141 -1.45 -5.51 17.06
C ARG A 141 -1.89 -6.84 16.46
N ALA A 142 -2.17 -6.86 15.15
CA ALA A 142 -2.55 -8.08 14.44
C ALA A 142 -1.40 -9.10 14.37
N CYS A 143 -0.14 -8.68 14.42
CA CYS A 143 1.03 -9.55 14.58
C CYS A 143 1.18 -10.09 16.00
N GLY A 144 0.60 -9.41 17.01
CA GLY A 144 1.01 -9.57 18.41
C GLY A 144 2.45 -9.12 18.63
N ALA A 145 2.89 -8.07 17.94
CA ALA A 145 4.20 -7.45 18.06
C ALA A 145 4.09 -6.13 18.83
N VAL A 146 5.18 -5.71 19.47
CA VAL A 146 5.25 -4.45 20.22
C VAL A 146 6.08 -3.45 19.41
N PRO A 147 5.51 -2.31 19.00
CA PRO A 147 6.28 -1.22 18.40
C PRO A 147 7.42 -0.74 19.31
N PRO A 148 8.55 -0.28 18.76
CA PRO A 148 9.53 0.48 19.54
C PRO A 148 8.84 1.66 20.24
N PRO A 149 9.11 1.90 21.53
CA PRO A 149 8.35 2.88 22.33
C PRO A 149 8.46 4.31 21.77
N ASP A 150 9.60 4.64 21.16
CA ASP A 150 9.91 5.94 20.59
C ASP A 150 9.53 6.09 19.11
N ILE A 151 8.87 5.08 18.50
CA ILE A 151 8.61 5.07 17.05
C ILE A 151 7.77 6.27 16.57
N ALA A 152 6.90 6.81 17.43
CA ALA A 152 6.06 7.98 17.13
C ALA A 152 6.73 9.33 17.42
N GLU A 153 7.87 9.29 18.11
CA GLU A 153 8.66 10.43 18.58
C GLU A 153 9.92 10.65 17.71
N ARG A 154 10.06 9.86 16.64
CA ARG A 154 11.19 9.96 15.71
C ARG A 154 11.29 11.37 15.12
N PRO A 155 12.51 11.87 14.85
CA PRO A 155 12.71 13.22 14.36
C PRO A 155 11.90 13.50 13.10
N ARG A 156 11.38 14.73 12.99
CA ARG A 156 10.53 15.17 11.89
C ARG A 156 11.20 16.29 11.12
N PHE A 157 11.00 16.32 9.82
CA PHE A 157 11.50 17.37 8.94
C PHE A 157 10.49 17.67 7.84
N GLU A 158 10.53 18.88 7.30
CA GLU A 158 9.59 19.31 6.27
C GLU A 158 10.23 19.23 4.89
N THR A 159 9.40 18.96 3.89
CA THR A 159 9.81 19.01 2.48
C THR A 159 8.69 19.64 1.68
N GLU A 160 8.99 20.77 1.04
CA GLU A 160 8.09 21.37 0.06
C GLU A 160 8.32 20.72 -1.29
N GLY A 161 7.24 20.28 -1.93
CA GLY A 161 7.33 19.58 -3.19
C GLY A 161 6.07 19.66 -4.03
N LEU A 162 6.21 19.14 -5.25
CA LEU A 162 5.09 18.77 -6.10
C LEU A 162 4.86 17.27 -5.95
N TRP A 163 3.61 16.89 -5.73
CA TRP A 163 3.24 15.52 -5.33
C TRP A 163 2.30 14.85 -6.33
N ASP A 164 2.03 13.55 -6.13
CA ASP A 164 1.41 12.66 -7.13
C ASP A 164 0.16 13.22 -7.83
N LEU A 165 -0.77 13.85 -7.09
CA LEU A 165 -1.99 14.40 -7.68
C LEU A 165 -1.81 15.84 -8.15
N GLY A 166 -0.95 16.61 -7.47
CA GLY A 166 -0.59 17.97 -7.88
C GLY A 166 0.10 17.99 -9.24
N ASP A 167 1.01 17.07 -9.51
CA ASP A 167 1.74 17.00 -10.79
C ASP A 167 0.83 16.70 -12.00
N LYS A 168 -0.35 16.13 -11.74
CA LYS A 168 -1.36 15.82 -12.76
C LYS A 168 -2.25 17.02 -13.13
N LEU A 169 -2.11 18.16 -12.44
CA LEU A 169 -2.94 19.33 -12.64
C LEU A 169 -2.18 20.47 -13.35
N PRO A 170 -2.85 21.30 -14.18
CA PRO A 170 -2.18 22.38 -14.90
C PRO A 170 -1.50 23.44 -14.01
N ASP A 171 -2.09 23.73 -12.85
CA ASP A 171 -1.60 24.69 -11.85
C ASP A 171 -0.53 24.11 -10.91
N ARG A 172 -0.27 22.80 -10.99
CA ARG A 172 0.80 22.08 -10.26
C ARG A 172 0.93 22.51 -8.79
N PRO A 173 -0.14 22.38 -7.98
CA PRO A 173 -0.15 22.88 -6.61
C PRO A 173 0.89 22.14 -5.76
N ARG A 174 1.72 22.91 -5.07
CA ARG A 174 2.76 22.43 -4.16
C ARG A 174 2.23 22.27 -2.74
N GLU A 175 2.84 21.39 -1.97
CA GLU A 175 2.51 21.18 -0.56
C GLU A 175 3.81 20.94 0.23
N THR A 176 3.89 21.54 1.42
CA THR A 176 4.89 21.17 2.43
C THR A 176 4.39 19.96 3.21
N VAL A 177 5.13 18.86 3.16
CA VAL A 177 4.80 17.63 3.89
C VAL A 177 5.79 17.39 5.02
N THR A 178 5.29 16.90 6.15
CA THR A 178 6.13 16.44 7.26
C THR A 178 6.56 14.99 7.02
N ASN A 179 7.88 14.77 6.99
CA ASN A 179 8.53 13.48 6.88
C ASN A 179 9.18 13.10 8.21
N TRP A 180 9.39 11.80 8.42
CA TRP A 180 9.98 11.27 9.64
C TRP A 180 11.31 10.59 9.32
N ALA A 181 12.32 10.85 10.14
CA ALA A 181 13.59 10.11 10.14
C ALA A 181 13.45 8.89 11.06
N VAL A 182 12.79 7.84 10.56
CA VAL A 182 12.37 6.68 11.36
C VAL A 182 13.54 5.73 11.67
N LEU A 183 14.35 5.40 10.67
CA LEU A 183 15.44 4.43 10.84
C LEU A 183 16.48 4.92 11.84
N ARG A 184 16.90 4.02 12.73
CA ARG A 184 18.00 4.20 13.68
C ARG A 184 18.86 2.95 13.78
N GLU A 185 18.23 1.80 14.03
CA GLU A 185 18.93 0.53 14.22
C GLU A 185 18.89 -0.32 12.94
N ALA A 186 17.78 -0.28 12.22
CA ALA A 186 17.61 -1.06 11.02
C ALA A 186 18.38 -0.46 9.84
N SER A 187 18.96 -1.32 9.01
CA SER A 187 19.68 -0.94 7.80
C SER A 187 19.33 -1.87 6.65
N ARG A 188 19.48 -1.38 5.41
CA ARG A 188 19.22 -2.18 4.21
C ARG A 188 20.37 -3.17 4.03
N ALA A 189 20.07 -4.46 4.18
CA ALA A 189 21.01 -5.57 4.03
C ALA A 189 21.10 -6.07 2.58
N TYR A 190 20.06 -5.83 1.77
CA TYR A 190 20.02 -6.22 0.37
C TYR A 190 19.15 -5.26 -0.45
N ALA A 191 19.56 -5.02 -1.69
CA ALA A 191 18.75 -4.46 -2.76
C ALA A 191 18.92 -5.31 -4.01
N SER A 192 17.84 -5.55 -4.73
CA SER A 192 17.92 -6.26 -6.02
C SER A 192 18.71 -5.46 -7.07
N PRO A 193 19.33 -6.12 -8.06
CA PRO A 193 20.03 -5.44 -9.16
C PRO A 193 19.16 -4.41 -9.87
N LEU A 194 17.84 -4.65 -10.00
CA LEU A 194 16.90 -3.66 -10.52
C LEU A 194 16.84 -2.39 -9.65
N VAL A 195 16.75 -2.54 -8.33
CA VAL A 195 16.74 -1.39 -7.39
C VAL A 195 18.07 -0.64 -7.48
N GLU A 196 19.19 -1.35 -7.42
CA GLU A 196 20.51 -0.74 -7.49
C GLU A 196 20.73 0.02 -8.81
N ALA A 197 20.29 -0.54 -9.94
CA ALA A 197 20.38 0.12 -11.24
C ALA A 197 19.56 1.42 -11.31
N TYR A 198 18.33 1.41 -10.80
CA TYR A 198 17.48 2.61 -10.77
C TYR A 198 18.03 3.68 -9.81
N GLU A 199 18.58 3.28 -8.66
CA GLU A 199 19.22 4.20 -7.71
C GLU A 199 20.49 4.82 -8.30
N ALA A 200 21.36 4.02 -8.92
CA ALA A 200 22.57 4.49 -9.58
C ALA A 200 22.27 5.46 -10.74
N ALA A 201 21.14 5.28 -11.42
CA ALA A 201 20.68 6.18 -12.47
C ALA A 201 19.96 7.43 -11.96
N GLY A 202 19.78 7.60 -10.64
CA GLY A 202 19.01 8.71 -10.06
C GLY A 202 17.50 8.64 -10.34
N ARG A 203 17.00 7.45 -10.68
CA ARG A 203 15.62 7.20 -11.14
C ARG A 203 14.80 6.36 -10.16
N ALA A 204 15.25 6.23 -8.91
CA ALA A 204 14.57 5.46 -7.86
C ALA A 204 13.05 5.73 -7.78
N GLY A 205 12.62 6.99 -7.88
CA GLY A 205 11.20 7.36 -7.83
C GLY A 205 10.34 6.81 -8.99
N GLU A 206 10.95 6.36 -10.09
CA GLU A 206 10.25 5.72 -11.21
C GLU A 206 10.05 4.21 -11.01
N LEU A 207 10.73 3.60 -10.03
CA LEU A 207 10.69 2.16 -9.80
C LEU A 207 9.44 1.78 -9.01
N HIS A 208 8.69 0.79 -9.51
CA HIS A 208 7.46 0.29 -8.87
C HIS A 208 7.55 -1.23 -8.75
N VAL A 209 6.74 -1.97 -9.53
CA VAL A 209 6.66 -3.44 -9.50
C VAL A 209 8.03 -4.06 -9.79
N GLY A 210 8.43 -5.02 -8.97
CA GLY A 210 9.72 -5.70 -9.11
C GLY A 210 10.77 -5.23 -8.10
N ALA A 211 10.56 -4.08 -7.45
CA ALA A 211 11.46 -3.64 -6.38
C ALA A 211 11.48 -4.69 -5.25
N HIS A 212 12.67 -5.20 -4.95
CA HIS A 212 12.92 -6.14 -3.87
C HIS A 212 14.11 -5.68 -3.04
N VAL A 213 13.90 -5.55 -1.72
CA VAL A 213 14.90 -5.15 -0.74
C VAL A 213 14.72 -5.93 0.55
N ILE A 214 15.80 -6.04 1.34
CA ILE A 214 15.77 -6.65 2.68
C ILE A 214 16.38 -5.69 3.68
N TYR A 215 15.68 -5.46 4.79
CA TYR A 215 16.15 -4.72 5.95
C TYR A 215 16.45 -5.67 7.09
N ARG A 216 17.52 -5.38 7.84
CA ARG A 216 17.88 -6.09 9.06
C ARG A 216 18.01 -5.12 10.22
N ASN A 217 17.49 -5.53 11.36
CA ASN A 217 17.57 -4.79 12.61
C ASN A 217 18.34 -5.63 13.64
N PRO A 218 19.58 -5.24 14.00
CA PRO A 218 20.40 -5.97 14.96
C PRO A 218 20.00 -5.71 16.42
N SER A 219 19.06 -4.78 16.67
CA SER A 219 18.64 -4.44 18.02
C SER A 219 18.08 -5.67 18.75
N PRO A 220 18.50 -5.94 20.00
CA PRO A 220 17.93 -7.01 20.80
C PRO A 220 16.46 -6.75 21.18
N GLN A 221 15.95 -5.53 20.98
CA GLN A 221 14.57 -5.16 21.21
C GLN A 221 13.68 -5.39 19.97
N ALA A 222 14.27 -5.65 18.81
CA ALA A 222 13.51 -5.95 17.60
C ALA A 222 12.76 -7.29 17.78
N ASP A 223 11.54 -7.36 17.27
CA ASP A 223 10.79 -8.62 17.24
C ASP A 223 11.59 -9.65 16.44
N PRO A 224 11.87 -10.84 16.98
CA PRO A 224 12.79 -11.78 16.34
C PRO A 224 12.24 -12.35 15.03
N ARG A 225 10.96 -12.16 14.71
CA ARG A 225 10.35 -12.75 13.52
C ARG A 225 10.85 -12.14 12.22
N THR A 226 10.92 -12.97 11.18
CA THR A 226 11.14 -12.53 9.80
C THR A 226 9.79 -12.25 9.13
N VAL A 227 9.67 -11.09 8.50
CA VAL A 227 8.47 -10.65 7.78
C VAL A 227 8.76 -10.58 6.29
N VAL A 228 7.90 -11.18 5.46
CA VAL A 228 7.87 -10.90 4.02
C VAL A 228 6.63 -10.06 3.72
N LEU A 229 6.85 -8.84 3.24
CA LEU A 229 5.82 -7.88 2.84
C LEU A 229 5.73 -7.84 1.32
N PHE A 230 4.57 -8.21 0.78
CA PHE A 230 4.16 -7.85 -0.58
C PHE A 230 3.31 -6.59 -0.49
N GLY A 231 3.82 -5.48 -0.99
CA GLY A 231 3.23 -4.15 -0.83
C GLY A 231 3.20 -3.34 -2.11
N ASP A 232 2.71 -2.11 -2.00
CA ASP A 232 2.79 -1.11 -3.05
C ASP A 232 3.43 0.21 -2.59
N SER A 233 3.06 1.33 -3.20
CA SER A 233 3.59 2.65 -2.87
C SER A 233 3.21 3.14 -1.47
N TYR A 234 2.17 2.59 -0.84
CA TYR A 234 1.86 2.88 0.57
C TYR A 234 2.85 2.22 1.52
N ALA A 235 3.28 0.99 1.22
CA ALA A 235 4.41 0.35 1.88
C ALA A 235 5.73 1.11 1.60
N HIS A 236 5.95 1.37 0.29
CA HIS A 236 7.17 1.86 -0.32
C HIS A 236 8.36 0.90 -0.15
N TYR A 237 9.23 0.74 -1.16
CA TYR A 237 10.41 -0.14 -1.00
C TYR A 237 11.57 0.55 -0.27
N ALA A 238 11.77 1.85 -0.51
CA ALA A 238 12.78 2.65 0.20
C ALA A 238 12.42 2.80 1.69
N PRO A 239 13.36 3.20 2.57
CA PRO A 239 13.19 3.20 4.02
C PRO A 239 12.37 4.41 4.50
N ILE A 240 11.14 4.53 4.00
CA ILE A 240 10.17 5.54 4.39
C ILE A 240 8.83 4.88 4.70
N LEU A 241 7.91 5.63 5.29
CA LEU A 241 6.54 5.19 5.58
C LEU A 241 6.52 3.80 6.26
N LEU A 242 5.66 2.89 5.81
CA LEU A 242 5.42 1.62 6.48
C LEU A 242 6.67 0.74 6.51
N THR A 243 7.45 0.72 5.43
CA THR A 243 8.70 -0.05 5.39
C THR A 243 9.68 0.40 6.47
N SER A 244 9.84 1.71 6.68
CA SER A 244 10.71 2.20 7.76
C SER A 244 10.23 1.81 9.15
N LEU A 245 8.91 1.89 9.40
CA LEU A 245 8.32 1.54 10.69
C LEU A 245 8.44 0.04 10.97
N LEU A 246 8.19 -0.81 9.96
CA LEU A 246 8.32 -2.25 10.09
C LEU A 246 9.78 -2.69 10.22
N ALA A 247 10.71 -2.06 9.47
CA ALA A 247 12.14 -2.37 9.56
C ALA A 247 12.70 -2.07 10.96
N GLU A 248 12.28 -0.98 11.59
CA GLU A 248 12.65 -0.69 12.99
C GLU A 248 12.00 -1.63 14.01
N SER A 249 11.00 -2.41 13.61
CA SER A 249 10.21 -3.26 14.53
C SER A 249 10.58 -4.74 14.50
N PHE A 250 11.01 -5.25 13.33
CA PHE A 250 11.29 -6.66 13.12
C PHE A 250 12.77 -6.88 12.82
N ARG A 251 13.30 -8.04 13.23
CA ARG A 251 14.69 -8.44 13.02
C ARG A 251 15.05 -8.50 11.53
N GLU A 252 14.13 -8.98 10.70
CA GLU A 252 14.31 -9.05 9.26
C GLU A 252 13.00 -8.75 8.53
N LEU A 253 13.06 -7.83 7.58
CA LEU A 253 11.94 -7.43 6.75
C LEU A 253 12.34 -7.52 5.28
N HIS A 254 11.67 -8.41 4.54
CA HIS A 254 11.74 -8.48 3.10
C HIS A 254 10.58 -7.67 2.53
N VAL A 255 10.87 -6.74 1.61
CA VAL A 255 9.85 -5.94 0.93
C VAL A 255 9.91 -6.25 -0.55
N VAL A 256 8.78 -6.70 -1.09
CA VAL A 256 8.57 -6.96 -2.51
C VAL A 256 7.43 -6.07 -2.98
N TRP A 257 7.70 -5.18 -3.94
CA TRP A 257 6.66 -4.36 -4.54
C TRP A 257 5.91 -5.18 -5.59
N SER A 258 4.78 -5.77 -5.18
CA SER A 258 3.89 -6.53 -6.07
C SER A 258 2.55 -6.82 -5.39
N SER A 259 1.48 -6.83 -6.19
CA SER A 259 0.15 -7.31 -5.77
C SER A 259 -0.05 -8.82 -5.97
N SER A 260 0.75 -9.44 -6.85
CA SER A 260 0.83 -10.90 -7.03
C SER A 260 1.94 -11.46 -6.14
N LEU A 261 1.64 -12.55 -5.44
CA LEU A 261 2.62 -13.23 -4.58
C LEU A 261 3.56 -14.10 -5.41
N ASP A 262 4.84 -14.13 -5.01
CA ASP A 262 5.79 -15.15 -5.43
C ASP A 262 5.86 -16.24 -4.36
N TRP A 263 5.15 -17.33 -4.60
CA TRP A 263 5.11 -18.45 -3.66
C TRP A 263 6.42 -19.22 -3.57
N ALA A 264 7.22 -19.28 -4.65
CA ALA A 264 8.52 -19.95 -4.63
C ALA A 264 9.50 -19.16 -3.75
N TYR A 265 9.44 -17.83 -3.78
CA TYR A 265 10.15 -16.96 -2.86
C TYR A 265 9.69 -17.16 -1.41
N ILE A 266 8.38 -17.16 -1.15
CA ILE A 266 7.81 -17.37 0.19
C ILE A 266 8.25 -18.73 0.76
N GLU A 267 8.19 -19.80 -0.05
CA GLU A 267 8.58 -21.15 0.35
C GLU A 267 10.09 -21.28 0.60
N ARG A 268 10.91 -20.47 -0.08
CA ARG A 268 12.36 -20.42 0.12
C ARG A 268 12.74 -19.65 1.38
N VAL A 269 12.14 -18.49 1.62
CA VAL A 269 12.42 -17.65 2.81
C VAL A 269 11.82 -18.25 4.07
N ARG A 270 10.63 -18.86 3.97
CA ARG A 270 9.83 -19.38 5.09
C ARG A 270 9.68 -18.35 6.23
N PRO A 271 9.11 -17.17 5.96
CA PRO A 271 8.95 -16.14 6.98
C PRO A 271 8.01 -16.60 8.09
N ASP A 272 8.17 -16.04 9.28
CA ASP A 272 7.18 -16.20 10.35
C ASP A 272 5.86 -15.52 9.99
N ILE A 273 5.95 -14.37 9.30
CA ILE A 273 4.80 -13.55 8.90
C ILE A 273 4.88 -13.22 7.41
N LEU A 274 3.84 -13.59 6.67
CA LEU A 274 3.54 -13.09 5.34
C LEU A 274 2.56 -11.92 5.47
N MET A 275 2.99 -10.71 5.13
CA MET A 275 2.15 -9.52 5.11
C MET A 275 1.83 -9.13 3.67
N VAL A 276 0.56 -8.86 3.38
CA VAL A 276 0.12 -8.33 2.09
C VAL A 276 -0.58 -7.01 2.33
N GLU A 277 0.02 -5.94 1.82
CA GLU A 277 -0.50 -4.58 1.84
C GLU A 277 -0.90 -4.19 0.42
N MET A 278 -2.10 -3.63 0.26
CA MET A 278 -2.53 -3.10 -1.03
C MET A 278 -3.43 -1.87 -0.87
N ALA A 279 -3.21 -0.88 -1.71
CA ALA A 279 -4.13 0.24 -1.90
C ALA A 279 -5.51 -0.24 -2.36
N GLU A 280 -6.56 0.35 -1.80
CA GLU A 280 -7.95 0.03 -2.12
C GLU A 280 -8.25 0.10 -3.63
N ARG A 281 -7.65 1.05 -4.36
CA ARG A 281 -7.82 1.15 -5.82
C ARG A 281 -7.38 -0.10 -6.58
N PHE A 282 -6.46 -0.91 -6.05
CA PHE A 282 -6.03 -2.15 -6.71
C PHE A 282 -7.02 -3.29 -6.55
N LEU A 283 -8.06 -3.14 -5.72
CA LEU A 283 -9.19 -4.06 -5.71
C LEU A 283 -9.98 -4.07 -7.03
N ALA A 284 -9.64 -3.22 -8.00
CA ALA A 284 -10.19 -3.28 -9.37
C ALA A 284 -9.79 -4.54 -10.15
N ARG A 285 -8.68 -5.19 -9.79
CA ARG A 285 -8.10 -6.31 -10.56
C ARG A 285 -7.60 -7.39 -9.63
N LEU A 286 -8.02 -8.63 -9.86
CA LEU A 286 -7.48 -9.75 -9.11
C LEU A 286 -6.05 -10.10 -9.58
N PRO A 287 -5.08 -10.23 -8.66
CA PRO A 287 -3.79 -10.83 -8.92
C PRO A 287 -3.92 -12.31 -9.28
N ASP A 288 -2.95 -12.81 -10.03
CA ASP A 288 -2.87 -14.21 -10.46
C ASP A 288 -1.86 -15.05 -9.66
N ASP A 289 -1.07 -14.41 -8.79
CA ASP A 289 0.00 -15.02 -7.99
C ASP A 289 1.01 -15.84 -8.81
N ARG A 290 1.31 -15.36 -10.03
CA ARG A 290 2.35 -15.89 -10.92
C ARG A 290 3.60 -15.01 -10.94
N PHE A 291 3.79 -14.20 -9.92
CA PHE A 291 4.94 -13.31 -9.81
C PHE A 291 6.21 -14.13 -9.54
N ASP A 292 7.32 -13.73 -10.17
CA ASP A 292 8.64 -14.31 -9.95
C ASP A 292 9.60 -13.16 -9.65
N VAL A 293 10.00 -13.03 -8.39
CA VAL A 293 10.91 -11.97 -7.95
C VAL A 293 12.17 -11.97 -8.81
N THR A 294 12.78 -13.13 -9.05
CA THR A 294 14.08 -13.25 -9.74
C THR A 294 14.01 -12.84 -11.21
N ALA A 295 12.87 -13.06 -11.87
CA ALA A 295 12.65 -12.61 -13.24
C ALA A 295 12.57 -11.09 -13.33
N TYR A 296 12.03 -10.43 -12.30
CA TYR A 296 11.89 -8.98 -12.24
C TYR A 296 13.16 -8.27 -11.74
N GLU A 297 14.11 -8.96 -11.12
CA GLU A 297 15.37 -8.35 -10.65
C GLU A 297 16.32 -7.93 -11.79
N ARG A 298 16.04 -8.26 -13.05
CA ARG A 298 16.92 -8.00 -14.18
C ARG A 298 16.76 -6.57 -14.72
N PRO A 299 17.84 -5.77 -14.83
CA PRO A 299 17.76 -4.37 -15.26
C PRO A 299 17.36 -4.19 -16.73
N ASP A 300 17.57 -5.19 -17.59
CA ASP A 300 17.24 -5.15 -19.02
C ASP A 300 15.77 -5.49 -19.31
N MET A 301 14.93 -5.61 -18.28
CA MET A 301 13.49 -5.72 -18.50
C MET A 301 13.01 -4.38 -19.06
N ASP A 302 12.66 -4.37 -20.35
CA ASP A 302 11.79 -3.35 -20.93
C ASP A 302 10.67 -3.09 -19.91
N LYS A 303 10.41 -1.80 -19.58
CA LYS A 303 9.19 -1.41 -18.82
C LYS A 303 8.10 -2.30 -19.39
N PRO A 304 7.52 -3.24 -18.61
CA PRO A 304 6.64 -4.23 -19.21
C PRO A 304 5.61 -3.41 -19.99
N ALA A 305 5.61 -3.55 -21.33
CA ALA A 305 4.53 -3.02 -22.14
C ALA A 305 3.31 -3.53 -21.41
N ARG A 306 2.49 -2.63 -20.82
CA ARG A 306 1.34 -2.95 -19.95
C ARG A 306 0.75 -4.24 -20.50
N ARG A 307 1.06 -5.39 -19.87
CA ARG A 307 0.92 -6.68 -20.57
C ARG A 307 -0.52 -6.74 -21.06
N ALA A 308 -0.68 -6.88 -22.37
CA ALA A 308 -1.92 -6.66 -23.07
C ALA A 308 -3.10 -7.22 -22.28
N GLU A 309 -3.88 -6.28 -21.76
CA GLU A 309 -5.33 -6.31 -21.59
C GLU A 309 -5.95 -7.68 -21.87
N ALA A 310 -6.10 -8.50 -20.83
CA ALA A 310 -7.26 -9.39 -20.81
C ALA A 310 -8.49 -8.48 -20.88
N ALA A 311 -9.30 -8.68 -21.93
CA ALA A 311 -10.46 -7.86 -22.24
C ALA A 311 -11.30 -7.58 -20.98
N PRO A 312 -11.89 -6.37 -20.84
CA PRO A 312 -12.80 -6.08 -19.75
C PRO A 312 -13.86 -7.18 -19.70
N VAL A 313 -14.03 -7.77 -18.52
CA VAL A 313 -15.20 -8.59 -18.24
C VAL A 313 -16.39 -7.65 -18.38
N VAL A 314 -17.12 -7.79 -19.49
CA VAL A 314 -18.39 -7.13 -19.78
C VAL A 314 -19.38 -7.45 -18.67
#